data_AF-A0A662ESP6-F1
#
_entry.id   AF-A0A662ESP6-F1
#
_cell.length_a   1.000
_cell.length_b   1.000
_cell.length_c   1.000
_cell.angle_alpha   90.00
_cell.angle_beta   90.00
_cell.angle_gamma   90.00
#
_symmetry.space_group_name_H-M   'P 1'
#
loop_
_entity.id
_entity.type
_entity.pdbx_description
1 polymer ?
#
loop_
_entity_poly.entity_id
_entity_poly.type
_entity_poly.pdbx_seq_one_letter_code
_entity_poly.pdbx_strand_id
1 'polypeptide(L)'
;MEKLKSRDEASRKVKAIGLLSGGLDSTLAAAVVKRAGIEVIGLYVKNTFVTDRRREEHLRRAVDQLGIPLRVIDRSDEHLDVVRHPRYGYGSGMNPCVDCRIFILRTAKEVMEEERAQFVVTGEVLGQRPMSQHRRALLLIARESGLGDRLLRPLSANLLPETLPVREGWLDKDQLYSISGRSRAPQRALADALGVTDYPQPAGGCLLTEKVYS
;
A
#
# COMPACT_ATOMS: atom_id res chain seq x y z
N MET A 1 1.50 3.99 41.63
CA MET A 1 0.78 2.83 41.07
C MET A 1 0.98 2.82 39.57
N GLU A 2 2.18 2.46 39.13
CA GLU A 2 2.50 2.21 37.72
C GLU A 2 2.03 0.80 37.41
N LYS A 3 1.03 0.67 36.53
CA LYS A 3 0.51 -0.64 36.13
C LYS A 3 1.62 -1.42 35.44
N LEU A 4 1.95 -2.58 36.00
CA LEU A 4 2.63 -3.65 35.31
C LEU A 4 1.93 -3.88 33.95
N LYS A 5 2.54 -3.43 32.85
CA LYS A 5 2.21 -3.98 31.53
C LYS A 5 2.55 -5.46 31.60
N SER A 6 1.56 -6.31 31.34
CA SER A 6 1.75 -7.77 31.43
C SER A 6 2.88 -8.19 30.47
N ARG A 7 3.66 -9.21 30.86
CA ARG A 7 4.72 -9.79 30.01
C ARG A 7 4.21 -10.25 28.62
N ASP A 8 2.90 -10.40 28.47
CA ASP A 8 2.23 -10.70 27.18
C ASP A 8 2.20 -9.51 26.21
N GLU A 9 2.13 -8.26 26.68
CA GLU A 9 2.20 -7.08 25.81
C GLU A 9 3.61 -6.84 25.26
N ALA A 10 4.64 -7.14 26.05
CA ALA A 10 6.04 -6.98 25.65
C ALA A 10 6.52 -8.03 24.62
N SER A 11 5.78 -9.12 24.44
CA SER A 11 6.10 -10.24 23.54
C SER A 11 5.33 -10.20 22.22
N ARG A 12 4.37 -9.27 22.08
CA ARG A 12 3.53 -9.24 20.88
C ARG A 12 4.31 -8.64 19.72
N LYS A 13 4.74 -9.48 18.78
CA LYS A 13 5.34 -9.04 17.51
C LYS A 13 4.41 -8.03 16.84
N VAL A 14 4.96 -6.89 16.46
CA VAL A 14 4.24 -5.85 15.72
C VAL A 14 3.83 -6.42 14.36
N LYS A 15 2.58 -6.18 13.99
CA LYS A 15 1.93 -6.68 12.78
C LYS A 15 1.46 -5.51 11.91
N ALA A 16 1.63 -5.65 10.60
CA ALA A 16 1.18 -4.71 9.60
C ALA A 16 0.35 -5.40 8.50
N ILE A 17 -0.57 -4.64 7.90
CA ILE A 17 -1.26 -5.06 6.68
C ILE A 17 -0.52 -4.47 5.48
N GLY A 18 0.05 -5.34 4.63
CA GLY A 18 0.70 -4.95 3.39
C GLY A 18 -0.30 -4.93 2.24
N LEU A 19 -0.69 -3.75 1.76
CA LEU A 19 -1.59 -3.64 0.62
C LEU A 19 -0.83 -3.96 -0.68
N LEU A 20 -1.14 -5.11 -1.27
CA LEU A 20 -0.52 -5.61 -2.48
C LEU A 20 -1.38 -5.31 -3.70
N SER A 21 -0.74 -4.89 -4.79
CA SER A 21 -1.42 -4.64 -6.07
C SER A 21 -1.05 -5.68 -7.14
N GLY A 22 -0.12 -6.60 -6.83
CA GLY A 22 0.54 -7.47 -7.80
C GLY A 22 1.64 -6.77 -8.62
N GLY A 23 1.94 -5.49 -8.34
CA GLY A 23 3.05 -4.77 -8.96
C GLY A 23 4.28 -4.61 -8.04
N LEU A 24 5.42 -4.26 -8.66
CA LEU A 24 6.71 -4.11 -7.99
C LEU A 24 6.65 -3.24 -6.73
N ASP A 25 6.13 -2.02 -6.84
CA ASP A 25 6.20 -1.02 -5.77
C ASP A 25 5.52 -1.51 -4.46
N SER A 26 4.39 -2.20 -4.56
CA SER A 26 3.72 -2.79 -3.39
C SER A 26 4.46 -3.99 -2.80
N THR A 27 5.08 -4.81 -3.65
CA THR A 27 5.90 -5.95 -3.21
C THR A 27 7.14 -5.47 -2.46
N LEU A 28 7.85 -4.46 -2.99
CA LEU A 28 9.00 -3.86 -2.32
C LEU A 28 8.62 -3.23 -0.98
N ALA A 29 7.49 -2.52 -0.90
CA ALA A 29 7.04 -1.94 0.35
C ALA A 29 6.78 -3.01 1.44
N ALA A 30 6.14 -4.12 1.08
CA ALA A 30 5.94 -5.24 2.00
C ALA A 30 7.27 -5.91 2.39
N ALA A 31 8.17 -6.10 1.42
CA ALA A 31 9.49 -6.68 1.63
C ALA A 31 10.36 -5.86 2.61
N VAL A 32 10.36 -4.53 2.46
CA VAL A 32 11.09 -3.60 3.33
C VAL A 32 10.62 -3.75 4.78
N VAL A 33 9.31 -3.73 5.00
CA VAL A 33 8.74 -3.83 6.35
C VAL A 33 8.95 -5.22 6.95
N LYS A 34 8.82 -6.28 6.16
CA LYS A 34 9.14 -7.65 6.61
C LYS A 34 10.61 -7.80 6.99
N ARG A 35 11.53 -7.23 6.21
CA ARG A 35 12.98 -7.30 6.48
C ARG A 35 13.37 -6.60 7.79
N ALA A 36 12.59 -5.60 8.20
CA ALA A 36 12.74 -4.94 9.49
C ALA A 36 12.18 -5.76 10.68
N GLY A 37 11.71 -6.99 10.46
CA GLY A 37 11.26 -7.89 11.52
C GLY A 37 9.77 -7.76 11.89
N ILE A 38 9.01 -6.94 11.16
CA ILE A 38 7.56 -6.78 11.36
C ILE A 38 6.82 -7.95 10.71
N GLU A 39 5.80 -8.48 11.39
CA GLU A 39 4.88 -9.46 10.81
C GLU A 39 4.01 -8.76 9.76
N VAL A 40 4.00 -9.26 8.53
CA VAL A 40 3.22 -8.67 7.44
C VAL A 40 2.17 -9.65 6.97
N ILE A 41 0.91 -9.23 6.94
CA ILE A 41 -0.18 -9.92 6.24
C ILE A 41 -0.44 -9.18 4.93
N GLY A 42 -0.25 -9.86 3.81
CA GLY A 42 -0.60 -9.33 2.50
C GLY A 42 -2.11 -9.20 2.37
N LEU A 43 -2.58 -8.06 1.87
CA LEU A 43 -3.98 -7.81 1.54
C LEU A 43 -4.10 -7.43 0.07
N TYR A 44 -4.95 -8.13 -0.66
CA TYR A 44 -5.40 -7.75 -1.99
C TYR A 44 -6.90 -7.46 -1.98
N VAL A 45 -7.25 -6.25 -2.39
CA VAL A 45 -8.65 -5.84 -2.55
C VAL A 45 -8.98 -5.89 -4.04
N LYS A 46 -9.79 -6.88 -4.43
CA LYS A 46 -10.31 -6.97 -5.79
C LYS A 46 -11.28 -5.83 -6.05
N ASN A 47 -11.21 -5.30 -7.25
CA ASN A 47 -12.07 -4.22 -7.70
C ASN A 47 -12.44 -4.42 -9.17
N THR A 48 -13.51 -3.75 -9.61
CA THR A 48 -14.17 -3.95 -10.92
C THR A 48 -13.24 -3.83 -12.12
N PHE A 49 -12.22 -2.98 -12.03
CA PHE A 49 -11.39 -2.59 -13.18
C PHE A 49 -10.02 -3.28 -13.20
N VAL A 50 -9.84 -4.28 -12.33
CA VAL A 50 -8.63 -5.11 -12.27
C VAL A 50 -9.02 -6.57 -12.51
N THR A 51 -9.08 -6.95 -13.79
CA THR A 51 -9.57 -8.27 -14.26
C THR A 51 -8.48 -9.20 -14.78
N ASP A 52 -7.20 -8.85 -14.60
CA ASP A 52 -6.10 -9.63 -15.17
C ASP A 52 -5.77 -10.87 -14.32
N ARG A 53 -6.06 -12.08 -14.84
CA ARG A 53 -5.68 -13.36 -14.21
C ARG A 53 -4.17 -13.43 -13.92
N ARG A 54 -3.32 -12.82 -14.75
CA ARG A 54 -1.87 -12.76 -14.52
C ARG A 54 -1.54 -11.98 -13.25
N ARG A 55 -2.37 -11.02 -12.84
CA ARG A 55 -2.14 -10.25 -11.61
C ARG A 55 -2.30 -11.10 -10.36
N GLU A 56 -3.29 -11.99 -10.31
CA GLU A 56 -3.44 -12.92 -9.18
C GLU A 56 -2.26 -13.88 -9.10
N GLU A 57 -1.72 -14.32 -10.23
CA GLU A 57 -0.51 -15.15 -10.26
C GLU A 57 0.71 -14.39 -9.74
N HIS A 58 0.96 -13.16 -10.22
CA HIS A 58 2.05 -12.32 -9.70
C HIS A 58 1.89 -12.05 -8.20
N LEU A 59 0.66 -11.85 -7.73
CA LEU A 59 0.36 -11.66 -6.32
C LEU A 59 0.72 -12.90 -5.50
N ARG A 60 0.32 -14.10 -5.94
CA ARG A 60 0.69 -15.36 -5.28
C ARG A 60 2.20 -15.55 -5.23
N ARG A 61 2.89 -15.37 -6.35
CA ARG A 61 4.35 -15.46 -6.41
C ARG A 61 5.04 -14.45 -5.49
N ALA A 62 4.53 -13.23 -5.43
CA ALA A 62 5.05 -12.21 -4.52
C ALA A 62 4.89 -12.61 -3.04
N VAL A 63 3.72 -13.12 -2.63
CA VAL A 63 3.53 -13.54 -1.22
C VAL A 63 4.30 -14.82 -0.87
N ASP A 64 4.46 -15.74 -1.82
CA ASP A 64 5.25 -16.96 -1.66
C ASP A 64 6.74 -16.62 -1.51
N GLN A 65 7.27 -15.77 -2.40
CA GLN A 65 8.64 -15.27 -2.32
C GLN A 65 8.90 -14.53 -1.01
N LEU A 66 7.95 -13.68 -0.60
CA LEU A 66 8.06 -12.97 0.67
C LEU A 66 7.78 -13.87 1.86
N GLY A 67 7.20 -15.07 1.72
CA GLY A 67 6.79 -15.94 2.82
C GLY A 67 5.81 -15.26 3.78
N ILE A 68 4.77 -14.61 3.25
CA ILE A 68 3.72 -13.92 4.03
C ILE A 68 2.34 -14.48 3.72
N PRO A 69 1.40 -14.52 4.69
CA PRO A 69 0.02 -14.89 4.40
C PRO A 69 -0.63 -13.84 3.49
N LEU A 70 -1.59 -14.29 2.68
CA LEU A 70 -2.38 -13.45 1.79
C LEU A 70 -3.87 -13.54 2.12
N ARG A 71 -4.48 -12.38 2.34
CA ARG A 71 -5.93 -12.22 2.40
C ARG A 71 -6.42 -11.54 1.13
N VAL A 72 -7.50 -12.06 0.56
CA VAL A 72 -8.15 -11.52 -0.63
C VAL A 72 -9.57 -11.14 -0.27
N ILE A 73 -9.97 -9.90 -0.56
CA ILE A 73 -11.33 -9.41 -0.34
C ILE A 73 -11.87 -8.90 -1.66
N ASP A 74 -13.07 -9.35 -2.03
CA ASP A 74 -13.78 -8.81 -3.17
C ASP A 74 -14.66 -7.64 -2.77
N ARG A 75 -14.44 -6.50 -3.43
CA ARG A 75 -15.19 -5.26 -3.25
C ARG A 75 -15.56 -4.66 -4.62
N SER A 76 -15.72 -5.52 -5.63
CA SER A 76 -15.87 -5.10 -7.02
C SER A 76 -17.16 -4.34 -7.29
N ASP A 77 -18.25 -4.70 -6.61
CA ASP A 77 -19.54 -4.03 -6.78
C ASP A 77 -19.51 -2.64 -6.13
N GLU A 78 -19.03 -2.54 -4.88
CA GLU A 78 -18.95 -1.25 -4.18
C GLU A 78 -17.93 -0.31 -4.81
N HIS A 79 -16.87 -0.85 -5.42
CA HIS A 79 -15.90 -0.05 -6.16
C HIS A 79 -16.52 0.60 -7.41
N LEU A 80 -17.49 -0.04 -8.05
CA LEU A 80 -18.13 0.52 -9.24
C LEU A 80 -18.87 1.82 -8.90
N ASP A 81 -19.51 1.88 -7.73
CA ASP A 81 -20.19 3.09 -7.25
C ASP A 81 -19.21 4.22 -6.95
N VAL A 82 -18.04 3.91 -6.39
CA VAL A 82 -16.95 4.88 -6.20
C VAL A 82 -16.50 5.48 -7.53
N VAL A 83 -16.40 4.65 -8.57
CA VAL A 83 -16.00 5.11 -9.90
C VAL A 83 -17.09 5.97 -10.56
N ARG A 84 -18.38 5.63 -10.37
CA ARG A 84 -19.50 6.41 -10.95
C ARG A 84 -19.71 7.75 -10.27
N HIS A 85 -19.41 7.85 -8.98
CA HIS A 85 -19.71 9.03 -8.16
C HIS A 85 -18.53 9.42 -7.26
N PRO A 86 -17.37 9.80 -7.83
CA PRO A 86 -16.20 10.18 -7.03
C PRO A 86 -16.43 11.50 -6.32
N ARG A 87 -16.09 11.56 -5.02
CA ARG A 87 -16.19 12.77 -4.22
C ARG A 87 -15.13 13.80 -4.59
N TYR A 88 -13.94 13.35 -5.00
CA TYR A 88 -12.81 14.22 -5.37
C TYR A 88 -12.70 14.46 -6.88
N GLY A 89 -13.72 14.03 -7.62
CA GLY A 89 -13.83 14.22 -9.06
C GLY A 89 -12.93 13.32 -9.88
N TYR A 90 -12.89 13.64 -11.18
CA TYR A 90 -12.20 12.89 -12.21
C TYR A 90 -10.90 13.57 -12.62
N GLY A 91 -9.91 12.77 -13.01
CA GLY A 91 -8.63 13.25 -13.56
C GLY A 91 -8.66 13.32 -15.10
N SER A 92 -7.54 13.00 -15.75
CA SER A 92 -7.57 12.73 -17.20
C SER A 92 -8.41 11.49 -17.49
N GLY A 93 -9.48 11.66 -18.26
CA GLY A 93 -10.48 10.63 -18.51
C GLY A 93 -11.45 10.48 -17.33
N MET A 94 -11.85 9.26 -16.98
CA MET A 94 -12.53 9.02 -15.70
C MET A 94 -11.53 9.21 -14.54
N ASN A 95 -10.47 8.42 -14.42
CA ASN A 95 -9.41 8.56 -13.40
C ASN A 95 -9.84 9.09 -12.00
N PRO A 96 -10.74 8.38 -11.27
CA PRO A 96 -11.15 8.74 -9.91
C PRO A 96 -10.11 8.27 -8.86
N CYS A 97 -8.81 8.41 -9.17
CA CYS A 97 -7.76 7.74 -8.40
C CYS A 97 -7.73 8.10 -6.92
N VAL A 98 -8.09 9.32 -6.53
CA VAL A 98 -8.10 9.71 -5.10
C VAL A 98 -9.16 8.89 -4.35
N ASP A 99 -10.38 8.83 -4.89
CA ASP A 99 -11.49 8.08 -4.31
C ASP A 99 -11.24 6.57 -4.29
N CYS A 100 -10.73 5.99 -5.39
CA CYS A 100 -10.38 4.56 -5.43
C CYS A 100 -9.33 4.21 -4.35
N ARG A 101 -8.34 5.08 -4.11
CA ARG A 101 -7.32 4.84 -3.08
C ARG A 101 -7.90 4.94 -1.68
N ILE A 102 -8.76 5.94 -1.42
CA ILE A 102 -9.47 6.07 -0.14
C ILE A 102 -10.32 4.82 0.12
N PHE A 103 -11.07 4.35 -0.88
CA PHE A 103 -11.91 3.15 -0.78
C PHE A 103 -11.10 1.91 -0.40
N ILE A 104 -10.04 1.60 -1.15
CA ILE A 104 -9.19 0.44 -0.88
C ILE A 104 -8.54 0.53 0.51
N LEU A 105 -8.13 1.73 0.93
CA LEU A 105 -7.51 1.94 2.22
C LEU A 105 -8.50 1.85 3.40
N ARG A 106 -9.78 2.14 3.18
CA ARG A 106 -10.83 1.87 4.18
C ARG A 106 -10.99 0.38 4.40
N THR A 107 -11.03 -0.41 3.32
CA THR A 107 -11.01 -1.89 3.44
C THR A 107 -9.74 -2.38 4.15
N ALA A 108 -8.58 -1.79 3.86
CA ALA A 108 -7.34 -2.13 4.57
C ALA A 108 -7.39 -1.78 6.07
N LYS A 109 -8.08 -0.69 6.45
CA LYS A 109 -8.31 -0.31 7.84
C LYS A 109 -9.18 -1.34 8.57
N GLU A 110 -10.28 -1.78 7.94
CA GLU A 110 -11.16 -2.83 8.49
C GLU A 110 -10.36 -4.10 8.77
N VAL A 111 -9.59 -4.58 7.79
CA VAL A 111 -8.72 -5.75 7.94
C VAL A 111 -7.66 -5.55 9.01
N MET A 112 -7.05 -4.37 9.08
CA MET A 112 -6.05 -4.05 10.11
C MET A 112 -6.65 -4.17 11.52
N GLU A 113 -7.87 -3.70 11.71
CA GLU A 113 -8.58 -3.79 12.99
C GLU A 113 -8.94 -5.25 13.36
N GLU A 114 -9.46 -6.01 12.40
CA GLU A 114 -9.78 -7.44 12.56
C GLU A 114 -8.55 -8.28 12.93
N GLU A 115 -7.43 -8.04 12.23
CA GLU A 115 -6.17 -8.76 12.44
C GLU A 115 -5.39 -8.28 13.66
N ARG A 116 -5.89 -7.24 14.34
CA ARG A 116 -5.23 -6.51 15.43
C ARG A 116 -3.81 -6.05 15.04
N ALA A 117 -3.65 -5.65 13.77
CA ALA A 117 -2.44 -5.07 13.23
C ALA A 117 -2.32 -3.59 13.62
N GLN A 118 -1.10 -3.09 13.73
CA GLN A 118 -0.84 -1.74 14.21
C GLN A 118 -0.90 -0.71 13.09
N PHE A 119 -0.52 -1.06 11.85
CA PHE A 119 -0.47 -0.12 10.73
C PHE A 119 -0.68 -0.80 9.37
N VAL A 120 -0.93 0.02 8.34
CA VAL A 120 -1.06 -0.38 6.93
C VAL A 120 0.14 0.12 6.14
N VAL A 121 0.61 -0.70 5.21
CA VAL A 121 1.74 -0.42 4.32
C VAL A 121 1.25 -0.36 2.88
N THR A 122 1.73 0.63 2.13
CA THR A 122 1.48 0.73 0.68
C THR A 122 2.75 1.03 -0.10
N GLY A 123 2.76 0.62 -1.37
CA GLY A 123 3.80 0.98 -2.34
C GLY A 123 3.64 2.37 -2.98
N GLU A 124 2.94 3.32 -2.36
CA GLU A 124 2.84 4.66 -2.94
C GLU A 124 4.17 5.41 -2.86
N VAL A 125 4.56 6.03 -3.96
CA VAL A 125 5.79 6.81 -4.06
C VAL A 125 5.44 8.26 -4.33
N LEU A 126 5.96 9.18 -3.52
CA LEU A 126 5.76 10.61 -3.67
C LEU A 126 6.13 11.09 -5.08
N GLY A 127 5.18 11.72 -5.78
CA GLY A 127 5.36 12.28 -7.11
C GLY A 127 5.33 11.27 -8.27
N GLN A 128 5.07 9.99 -8.01
CA GLN A 128 5.10 8.96 -9.07
C GLN A 128 3.83 8.98 -9.96
N ARG A 129 2.68 9.36 -9.39
CA ARG A 129 1.40 9.53 -10.13
C ARG A 129 0.85 10.96 -9.97
N PRO A 130 0.47 11.63 -11.06
CA PRO A 130 0.05 13.04 -11.02
C PRO A 130 -1.26 13.27 -10.29
N MET A 131 -2.22 12.33 -10.34
CA MET A 131 -3.55 12.50 -9.73
C MET A 131 -3.58 12.19 -8.22
N SER A 132 -2.88 11.14 -7.78
CA SER A 132 -3.05 10.59 -6.43
C SER A 132 -1.82 10.61 -5.55
N GLN A 133 -0.62 10.87 -6.10
CA GLN A 133 0.63 10.69 -5.36
C GLN A 133 1.46 11.96 -5.22
N HIS A 134 0.91 13.14 -5.48
CA HIS A 134 1.52 14.38 -5.01
C HIS A 134 1.28 14.56 -3.49
N ARG A 135 2.12 15.35 -2.81
CA ARG A 135 2.11 15.48 -1.33
C ARG A 135 0.71 15.73 -0.75
N ARG A 136 -0.03 16.70 -1.32
CA ARG A 136 -1.39 17.04 -0.84
C ARG A 136 -2.37 15.87 -0.98
N ALA A 137 -2.35 15.12 -2.09
CA ALA A 137 -3.20 13.96 -2.26
C ALA A 137 -2.83 12.83 -1.28
N LEU A 138 -1.54 12.53 -1.08
CA LEU A 138 -1.13 11.49 -0.14
C LEU A 138 -1.60 11.76 1.30
N LEU A 139 -1.49 13.02 1.75
CA LEU A 139 -1.96 13.44 3.08
C LEU A 139 -3.49 13.46 3.18
N LEU A 140 -4.18 13.86 2.12
CA LEU A 140 -5.65 13.79 2.04
C LEU A 140 -6.13 12.34 2.13
N ILE A 141 -5.58 11.45 1.30
CA ILE A 141 -5.94 10.04 1.25
C ILE A 141 -5.69 9.35 2.60
N ALA A 142 -4.56 9.65 3.26
CA ALA A 142 -4.27 9.11 4.59
C ALA A 142 -5.34 9.51 5.61
N ARG A 143 -5.76 10.78 5.60
CA ARG A 143 -6.81 11.30 6.50
C ARG A 143 -8.18 10.70 6.19
N GLU A 144 -8.60 10.74 4.93
CA GLU A 144 -9.95 10.36 4.50
C GLU A 144 -10.22 8.85 4.53
N SER A 145 -9.15 8.04 4.47
CA SER A 145 -9.22 6.60 4.72
C SER A 145 -9.38 6.26 6.21
N GLY A 146 -9.17 7.22 7.12
CA GLY A 146 -9.20 7.01 8.56
C GLY A 146 -7.94 6.32 9.12
N LEU A 147 -6.90 6.11 8.29
CA LEU A 147 -5.63 5.54 8.76
C LEU A 147 -4.69 6.59 9.34
N GLY A 148 -4.73 7.83 8.84
CA GLY A 148 -3.86 8.91 9.30
C GLY A 148 -2.38 8.52 9.26
N ASP A 149 -1.72 8.61 10.40
CA ASP A 149 -0.31 8.23 10.59
C ASP A 149 -0.09 6.71 10.75
N ARG A 150 -1.15 5.90 10.76
CA ARG A 150 -1.05 4.43 10.65
C ARG A 150 -0.90 3.96 9.20
N LEU A 151 -0.80 4.88 8.23
CA LEU A 151 -0.53 4.57 6.83
C LEU A 151 0.94 4.86 6.47
N LEU A 152 1.76 3.81 6.40
CA LEU A 152 3.16 3.88 6.02
C LEU A 152 3.36 3.71 4.51
N ARG A 153 4.31 4.47 3.95
CA ARG A 153 4.74 4.42 2.55
C ARG A 153 6.26 4.21 2.48
N PRO A 154 6.76 2.99 2.72
CA PRO A 154 8.18 2.76 3.01
C PRO A 154 9.15 3.30 1.96
N LEU A 155 8.74 3.28 0.68
CA LEU A 155 9.55 3.73 -0.44
C LEU A 155 9.78 5.25 -0.46
N SER A 156 8.91 6.05 0.17
CA SER A 156 9.00 7.51 0.19
C SER A 156 8.82 8.11 1.59
N ALA A 157 8.91 7.28 2.63
CA ALA A 157 8.59 7.67 4.00
C ALA A 157 9.48 8.80 4.52
N ASN A 158 10.77 8.78 4.16
CA ASN A 158 11.73 9.80 4.61
C ASN A 158 11.50 11.19 3.96
N LEU A 159 10.56 11.29 3.00
CA LEU A 159 10.14 12.55 2.39
C LEU A 159 8.77 13.04 2.91
N LEU A 160 8.11 12.26 3.76
CA LEU A 160 6.76 12.51 4.27
C LEU A 160 6.78 12.74 5.78
N PRO A 161 5.71 13.29 6.39
CA PRO A 161 5.60 13.36 7.84
C PRO A 161 5.73 11.98 8.48
N GLU A 162 6.31 11.95 9.68
CA GLU A 162 6.52 10.70 10.42
C GLU A 162 5.20 10.00 10.75
N THR A 163 5.19 8.69 10.51
CA THR A 163 4.07 7.80 10.78
C THR A 163 4.25 7.10 12.13
N LEU A 164 3.16 6.54 12.66
CA LEU A 164 3.14 5.80 13.92
C LEU A 164 4.29 4.78 14.06
N PRO A 165 4.56 3.87 13.08
CA PRO A 165 5.60 2.86 13.26
C PRO A 165 7.01 3.43 13.45
N VAL A 166 7.30 4.63 12.92
CA VAL A 166 8.60 5.30 13.14
C VAL A 166 8.64 5.94 14.53
N ARG A 167 7.57 6.64 14.93
CA ARG A 167 7.51 7.31 16.23
C ARG A 167 7.52 6.36 17.42
N GLU A 168 6.93 5.17 17.26
CA GLU A 168 6.93 4.11 18.26
C GLU A 168 8.24 3.29 18.26
N GLY A 169 9.17 3.59 17.35
CA GLY A 169 10.45 2.89 17.24
C GLY A 169 10.34 1.45 16.72
N TRP A 170 9.24 1.10 16.03
CA TRP A 170 9.10 -0.22 15.38
C TRP A 170 9.86 -0.30 14.07
N LEU A 171 10.11 0.85 13.44
CA LEU A 171 10.89 0.99 12.21
C LEU A 171 11.84 2.18 12.34
N ASP A 172 13.11 1.94 12.02
CA ASP A 172 14.11 3.00 11.95
C ASP A 172 14.02 3.72 10.60
N LYS A 173 14.27 5.04 10.58
CA LYS A 173 14.28 5.81 9.33
C LYS A 173 15.31 5.30 8.31
N ASP A 174 16.39 4.72 8.79
CA ASP A 174 17.46 4.16 7.94
C ASP A 174 17.03 2.87 7.23
N GLN A 175 15.95 2.24 7.68
CA GLN A 175 15.31 1.10 7.01
C GLN A 175 14.31 1.55 5.93
N LEU A 176 14.01 2.84 5.85
CA LEU A 176 13.04 3.45 4.94
C LEU A 176 13.75 4.27 3.86
N TYR A 177 12.99 4.68 2.83
CA TYR A 177 13.58 5.25 1.62
C TYR A 177 13.05 6.65 1.30
N SER A 178 13.84 7.34 0.47
CA SER A 178 13.57 8.67 -0.06
C SER A 178 13.29 8.65 -1.57
N ILE A 179 12.62 7.62 -2.08
CA ILE A 179 12.29 7.52 -3.51
C ILE A 179 11.17 8.51 -3.83
N SER A 180 11.32 9.26 -4.91
CA SER A 180 10.29 10.14 -5.43
C SER A 180 10.35 10.29 -6.95
N GLY A 181 9.27 10.83 -7.52
CA GLY A 181 9.13 11.06 -8.94
C GLY A 181 8.70 9.82 -9.73
N ARG A 182 8.71 9.95 -11.06
CA ARG A 182 8.13 8.95 -11.98
C ARG A 182 9.11 7.85 -12.39
N SER A 183 10.40 8.04 -12.16
CA SER A 183 11.41 7.03 -12.47
C SER A 183 11.19 5.77 -11.64
N ARG A 184 11.41 4.62 -12.28
CA ARG A 184 11.41 3.30 -11.62
C ARG A 184 12.81 2.71 -11.41
N ALA A 185 13.85 3.47 -11.75
CA ALA A 185 15.23 2.98 -11.59
C ALA A 185 15.59 2.66 -10.12
N PRO A 186 15.24 3.50 -9.12
CA PRO A 186 15.51 3.18 -7.71
C PRO A 186 14.77 1.92 -7.24
N GLN A 187 13.53 1.71 -7.68
CA GLN A 187 12.73 0.54 -7.32
C GLN A 187 13.32 -0.73 -7.92
N ARG A 188 13.83 -0.69 -9.15
CA ARG A 188 14.52 -1.84 -9.75
C ARG A 188 15.80 -2.19 -9.01
N ALA A 189 16.64 -1.19 -8.70
CA ALA A 189 17.84 -1.41 -7.90
C ALA A 189 17.52 -1.99 -6.50
N LEU A 190 16.42 -1.52 -5.89
CA LEU A 190 15.93 -2.08 -4.63
C LEU A 190 15.41 -3.51 -4.78
N ALA A 191 14.77 -3.84 -5.90
CA ALA A 191 14.32 -5.19 -6.21
C ALA A 191 15.51 -6.15 -6.27
N ASP A 192 16.58 -5.77 -6.98
CA ASP A 192 17.81 -6.54 -7.08
C ASP A 192 18.45 -6.75 -5.69
N ALA A 193 18.52 -5.69 -4.87
CA ALA A 193 19.07 -5.75 -3.52
C ALA A 193 18.23 -6.59 -2.53
N LEU A 194 16.94 -6.76 -2.80
CA LEU A 194 16.03 -7.59 -1.99
C LEU A 194 15.79 -8.98 -2.59
N GLY A 195 16.40 -9.30 -3.73
CA GLY A 195 16.18 -10.55 -4.44
C GLY A 195 14.77 -10.71 -5.02
N VAL A 196 14.04 -9.61 -5.23
CA VAL A 196 12.69 -9.61 -5.83
C VAL A 196 12.83 -9.62 -7.35
N THR A 197 12.84 -10.82 -7.94
CA THR A 197 13.15 -11.05 -9.36
C THR A 197 11.93 -11.22 -10.26
N ASP A 198 10.78 -11.62 -9.71
CA ASP A 198 9.56 -11.89 -10.47
C ASP A 198 8.48 -10.86 -10.16
N TYR A 199 8.43 -9.82 -10.99
CA TYR A 199 7.42 -8.77 -10.94
C TYR A 199 6.96 -8.41 -12.35
N PRO A 200 5.70 -8.01 -12.53
CA PRO A 200 5.21 -7.65 -13.85
C PRO A 200 5.97 -6.42 -14.36
N GLN A 201 6.27 -6.44 -15.67
CA GLN A 201 6.68 -5.24 -16.37
C GLN A 201 5.61 -4.15 -16.19
N PRO A 202 5.99 -2.86 -16.21
CA PRO A 202 5.02 -1.77 -16.11
C PRO A 202 3.97 -1.91 -17.21
N ALA A 203 2.77 -2.38 -16.86
CA ALA A 203 1.60 -2.20 -17.71
C ALA A 203 1.27 -0.71 -17.77
N GLY A 204 0.52 -0.30 -18.80
CA GLY A 204 -0.02 1.06 -18.92
C GLY A 204 -0.76 1.51 -17.65
N GLY A 205 -1.18 2.78 -17.63
CA GLY A 205 -1.98 3.32 -16.52
C GLY A 205 -3.23 2.48 -16.23
N CYS A 206 -3.97 2.85 -15.18
CA CYS A 206 -5.30 2.28 -14.99
C CYS A 206 -6.15 2.52 -16.25
N LEU A 207 -6.98 1.54 -16.64
CA LEU A 207 -7.86 1.65 -17.82
C LEU A 207 -8.71 2.93 -17.78
N LEU A 208 -9.11 3.36 -16.59
CA LEU A 208 -9.88 4.59 -16.37
C LEU A 208 -9.14 5.89 -16.75
N THR A 209 -7.85 5.82 -17.04
CA THR A 209 -7.06 6.97 -17.53
C THR A 209 -7.05 7.08 -19.06
N GLU A 210 -7.50 6.04 -19.77
CA GLU A 210 -7.57 6.04 -21.23
C GLU A 210 -8.86 6.74 -21.67
N LYS A 211 -8.74 7.70 -22.60
CA LYS A 211 -9.86 8.52 -23.08
C LYS A 211 -11.01 7.71 -23.70
N VAL A 212 -10.71 6.52 -24.22
CA VAL A 212 -11.73 5.63 -24.83
C VAL A 212 -12.77 5.13 -23.83
N TYR A 213 -12.45 5.17 -22.53
CA TYR A 213 -13.37 4.79 -21.46
C TYR A 213 -13.95 6.01 -20.73
N SER A 214 -13.84 7.22 -21.27
CA SER A 214 -14.26 8.47 -20.59
C SER A 214 -15.50 9.08 -21.19
#